data_AF-A0A537DCS3-F1
#
_entry.id   AF-A0A537DCS3-F1
#
_cell.length_a   1.000
_cell.length_b   1.000
_cell.length_c   1.000
_cell.angle_alpha   90.00
_cell.angle_beta   90.00
_cell.angle_gamma   90.00
#
_symmetry.space_group_name_H-M   'P 1'
#
loop_
_entity.id
_entity.type
_entity.pdbx_description
1 polymer ?
#
loop_
_entity_poly.entity_id
_entity_poly.type
_entity_poly.pdbx_seq_one_letter_code
_entity_poly.pdbx_strand_id
1 'polypeptide(L)' 'MSQVRLFKITGELRKGGDKLPFSKDIRAVKKEDALQHLYSDMGSRHKARKFEITIKQIEELPEPEAV' A
#
# COMPACT_ATOMS: atom_id res chain seq x y z
N MET A 1 14.74 -7.21 17.84
CA MET A 1 13.30 -7.38 17.56
C MET A 1 12.93 -6.39 16.48
N SER A 2 12.32 -6.84 15.38
CA SER A 2 11.90 -5.94 14.30
C SER A 2 10.57 -5.29 14.67
N GLN A 3 10.55 -3.96 14.77
CA GLN A 3 9.33 -3.20 15.08
C GLN A 3 8.41 -3.21 13.85
N VAL A 4 7.17 -3.67 14.03
CA VAL A 4 6.14 -3.56 13.00
C VAL A 4 5.63 -2.12 13.01
N ARG A 5 5.38 -1.55 11.83
CA ARG A 5 4.88 -0.18 11.66
C ARG A 5 3.71 -0.20 10.69
N LEU A 6 2.83 0.77 10.80
CA LEU A 6 1.69 0.91 9.90
C LEU A 6 2.07 1.85 8.76
N PHE A 7 2.05 1.37 7.52
CA PHE A 7 2.29 2.18 6.34
C PHE A 7 0.97 2.49 5.65
N LYS A 8 0.60 3.77 5.61
CA LYS A 8 -0.52 4.25 4.82
C LYS A 8 -0.02 4.59 3.42
N ILE A 9 -0.49 3.83 2.43
CA ILE A 9 -0.12 4.01 1.03
C ILE A 9 -1.33 4.51 0.26
N THR A 10 -1.16 5.66 -0.38
CA THR A 10 -2.18 6.23 -1.26
C THR A 10 -1.68 6.26 -2.69
N GLY A 11 -2.60 6.10 -3.63
CA GLY A 11 -2.27 6.03 -5.03
C GLY A 11 -3.49 6.07 -5.93
N GLU A 12 -3.25 5.82 -7.21
CA GLU A 12 -4.26 5.72 -8.25
C GLU A 12 -4.08 4.40 -8.98
N LEU A 13 -5.19 3.72 -9.25
CA LEU A 13 -5.26 2.57 -10.13
C LEU A 13 -5.83 3.00 -11.48
N ARG A 14 -5.12 2.74 -12.57
CA ARG A 14 -5.58 3.01 -13.92
C ARG A 14 -6.30 1.79 -14.48
N LYS A 15 -7.58 1.91 -14.82
CA LYS A 15 -8.36 0.81 -15.42
C LYS A 15 -9.29 1.36 -16.50
N GLY A 16 -9.18 0.86 -17.73
CA GLY A 16 -10.04 1.28 -18.84
C GLY A 16 -9.93 2.76 -19.23
N GLY A 17 -8.89 3.47 -18.79
CA GLY A 17 -8.73 4.91 -18.99
C GLY A 17 -9.07 5.74 -17.75
N ASP A 18 -9.86 5.20 -16.83
CA ASP A 18 -10.20 5.85 -15.57
C ASP A 18 -9.07 5.75 -14.55
N LYS A 19 -8.97 6.77 -13.69
CA LYS A 19 -8.08 6.80 -12.53
C LYS A 19 -8.92 6.63 -11.27
N LEU A 20 -8.71 5.51 -10.59
CA LEU A 20 -9.41 5.17 -9.36
C LEU A 20 -8.47 5.41 -8.18
N PRO A 21 -8.71 6.40 -7.31
CA PRO A 21 -7.87 6.61 -6.14
C PRO A 21 -8.03 5.44 -5.17
N PHE A 22 -6.95 5.06 -4.49
CA PHE A 22 -6.96 4.07 -3.43
C PHE A 22 -6.14 4.55 -2.22
N SER A 23 -6.50 4.04 -1.05
CA SER A 23 -5.74 4.14 0.19
C SER A 23 -5.69 2.76 0.83
N LYS A 24 -4.51 2.33 1.27
CA LYS A 24 -4.31 1.05 1.93
C LYS A 24 -3.39 1.21 3.12
N ASP A 25 -3.79 0.65 4.25
CA ASP A 25 -2.98 0.63 5.45
C ASP A 25 -2.37 -0.77 5.60
N ILE A 26 -1.04 -0.86 5.59
CA ILE A 26 -0.30 -2.12 5.55
C ILE A 26 0.68 -2.15 6.72
N ARG A 27 0.56 -3.17 7.56
CA ARG A 27 1.52 -3.44 8.64
C ARG A 27 2.74 -4.16 8.05
N ALA A 28 3.92 -3.59 8.26
CA ALA A 28 5.17 -4.15 7.79
C ALA A 28 6.34 -3.73 8.68
N VAL A 29 7.48 -4.42 8.57
CA VAL A 29 8.71 -4.00 9.25
C VAL A 29 9.43 -2.91 8.44
N LYS A 30 9.35 -2.98 7.11
CA LYS A 30 9.97 -2.03 6.19
C LYS A 30 9.00 -1.61 5.10
N LYS A 31 9.26 -0.44 4.52
CA LYS A 31 8.51 0.12 3.39
C LYS A 31 8.46 -0.83 2.18
N GLU A 32 9.54 -1.55 1.92
CA GLU A 32 9.63 -2.49 0.78
C GLU A 32 8.64 -3.66 0.92
N ASP A 33 8.53 -4.22 2.13
CA ASP A 33 7.56 -5.29 2.43
C ASP A 33 6.13 -4.78 2.27
N ALA A 34 5.85 -3.56 2.74
CA ALA A 34 4.54 -2.92 2.58
C ALA A 34 4.16 -2.76 1.09
N LEU A 35 5.11 -2.36 0.26
CA LEU A 35 4.93 -2.26 -1.19
C LEU A 35 4.68 -3.61 -1.85
N GLN A 36 5.43 -4.65 -1.47
CA GLN A 36 5.22 -6.00 -2.00
C GLN A 36 3.83 -6.54 -1.64
N HIS A 37 3.40 -6.32 -0.39
CA HIS A 37 2.05 -6.64 0.05
C HIS A 37 0.99 -5.89 -0.75
N LEU A 38 1.18 -4.58 -0.98
CA LEU A 38 0.26 -3.78 -1.79
C LEU A 38 0.12 -4.36 -3.19
N TYR A 39 1.23 -4.62 -3.89
CA TYR A 39 1.18 -5.15 -5.25
C TYR A 39 0.51 -6.54 -5.31
N SER A 40 0.73 -7.37 -4.29
CA SER A 40 0.12 -8.70 -4.21
C SER A 40 -1.39 -8.63 -3.95
N ASP A 41 -1.84 -7.77 -3.04
CA ASP A 41 -3.26 -7.54 -2.73
C ASP A 41 -4.00 -6.95 -3.93
N MET A 42 -3.40 -5.94 -4.59
CA MET A 42 -3.96 -5.30 -5.79
C MET A 42 -4.05 -6.27 -6.98
N GLY A 43 -3.04 -7.11 -7.17
CA GLY A 43 -3.06 -8.15 -8.20
C GLY A 43 -4.09 -9.25 -7.93
N SER A 44 -4.20 -9.72 -6.69
CA SER A 44 -5.08 -10.83 -6.33
C SER A 44 -6.56 -10.42 -6.34
N ARG A 45 -6.89 -9.33 -5.63
CA ARG A 45 -8.28 -8.90 -5.35
C ARG A 45 -8.84 -7.98 -6.42
N HIS A 46 -8.02 -7.08 -6.96
CA HIS A 46 -8.46 -6.05 -7.90
C HIS A 46 -8.08 -6.36 -9.35
N LYS A 47 -7.34 -7.46 -9.58
CA LYS A 47 -6.79 -7.87 -10.89
C LYS A 47 -5.98 -6.75 -11.55
N ALA A 48 -5.32 -5.93 -10.72
CA ALA A 48 -4.50 -4.82 -11.17
C ALA A 48 -3.08 -5.30 -11.49
N ARG A 49 -2.56 -4.90 -12.65
CA ARG A 49 -1.16 -5.12 -13.00
C ARG A 49 -0.29 -4.05 -12.32
N LYS A 50 0.98 -4.36 -12.08
CA LYS A 50 1.91 -3.40 -11.42
C LYS A 50 1.98 -2.05 -12.12
N PHE A 51 2.00 -2.04 -13.46
CA PHE A 51 2.06 -0.79 -14.24
C PHE A 51 0.76 0.03 -14.24
N GLU A 52 -0.35 -0.56 -13.79
CA GLU A 52 -1.63 0.14 -13.63
C GLU A 52 -1.71 0.85 -12.28
N ILE A 53 -0.84 0.49 -11.32
CA ILE A 53 -0.82 1.03 -9.98
C ILE A 53 0.21 2.16 -9.93
N THR A 54 -0.24 3.38 -9.67
CA THR A 54 0.59 4.54 -9.44
C THR A 54 0.55 4.91 -7.98
N ILE A 55 1.68 4.82 -7.28
CA ILE A 55 1.77 5.20 -5.87
C ILE A 55 2.05 6.70 -5.79
N LYS A 56 1.24 7.43 -5.00
CA LYS A 56 1.36 8.88 -4.82
C LYS A 56 2.11 9.22 -3.54
N GLN A 57 1.74 8.56 -2.44
CA GLN A 57 2.32 8.85 -1.13
C GLN A 57 2.40 7.57 -0.30
N ILE A 58 3.44 7.50 0.52
CA ILE A 58 3.65 6.44 1.49
C ILE A 58 4.02 7.12 2.79
N GLU A 59 3.13 7.01 3.77
CA GLU A 59 3.30 7.57 5.11
C GLU A 59 3.55 6.43 6.09
N GLU A 60 4.61 6.56 6.90
CA GLU A 60 4.80 5.70 8.05
C GLU A 60 4.05 6.31 9.23
N LEU A 61 3.03 5.60 9.70
CA LEU A 61 2.30 5.94 10.90
C LEU A 61 2.98 5.23 12.07
N PRO A 62 3.48 5.96 13.07
CA PRO A 62 3.92 5.34 14.31
C PRO A 62 2.74 4.59 14.91
N GLU A 63 2.94 3.34 15.34
CA GLU A 63 1.91 2.65 16.11
C GLU A 63 1.59 3.52 17.34
N PRO A 64 0.30 3.71 17.69
CA PRO A 64 0.00 4.24 19.01
C PRO A 64 0.62 3.25 20.00
N GLU A 65 1.52 3.75 20.86
CA GLU A 65 2.01 2.98 22.00
C GLU A 65 0.80 2.31 22.65
N ALA A 66 0.79 0.98 22.65
CA ALA A 66 -0.15 0.24 23.47
C ALA A 66 0.20 0.58 24.91
N VAL A 67 -0.56 1.51 25.47
CA VAL A 67 -0.52 1.94 26.87
C VAL A 67 -0.84 0.76 27.79
#